data_AF-A0A970QJJ0-F1
#
_entry.id   AF-A0A970QJJ0-F1
#
_cell.length_a   1.000
_cell.length_b   1.000
_cell.length_c   1.000
_cell.angle_alpha   90.00
_cell.angle_beta   90.00
_cell.angle_gamma   90.00
#
_symmetry.space_group_name_H-M   'P 1'
#
loop_
_entity.id
_entity.type
_entity.pdbx_description
1 polymer ?
#
loop_
_entity_poly.entity_id
_entity_poly.type
_entity_poly.pdbx_seq_one_letter_code
_entity_poly.pdbx_strand_id
1 'polypeptide(L)'
;MSLSLDKHQNPGNAFSTFRGVFIPCILTIFGAIMYLRLSLVVGRMGIVQSIVIILAAASISFITSLSLSAIATNTRVKGGGPYFLVSRTLGAQFGATLGIVFYCAQAIAVALYIVGFSEAFVRAFGLSSHQLVLVATVVNALLFISVFIGAKWTMHVQYLFLVLVVLSLISFFWGALTLWDNSQLQNNLAAVTSDYRHFIVMFALFFPAVSGMTAGANLSGDLKNPSRAIPLGTLSAVILTTLVYLAMAVSLAASCPRDVLLENNFAVSYAARSEILITLGIFGATLSSAVGC
;
A
#
# COMPACT_ATOMS: atom_id res chain seq x y z
N MET A 1 -13.63 -37.17 26.70
CA MET A 1 -14.16 -37.12 25.32
C MET A 1 -13.25 -36.23 24.49
N SER A 2 -12.19 -36.85 23.96
CA SER A 2 -11.18 -36.22 23.12
C SER A 2 -11.77 -35.97 21.74
N LEU A 3 -12.18 -34.72 21.47
CA LEU A 3 -12.53 -34.28 20.13
C LEU A 3 -11.26 -34.15 19.30
N SER A 4 -10.92 -35.25 18.64
CA SER A 4 -10.27 -35.26 17.33
C SER A 4 -11.08 -34.36 16.39
N LEU A 5 -10.59 -33.16 16.13
CA LEU A 5 -11.03 -32.36 15.00
C LEU A 5 -9.96 -32.42 13.92
N ASP A 6 -10.41 -32.88 12.77
CA ASP A 6 -9.63 -33.31 11.64
C ASP A 6 -8.66 -32.27 11.09
N LYS A 7 -7.46 -32.81 10.94
CA LYS A 7 -6.42 -32.57 9.95
C LYS A 7 -6.97 -32.16 8.57
N HIS A 8 -7.03 -30.85 8.30
CA HIS A 8 -7.01 -30.29 6.94
C HIS A 8 -5.89 -29.26 6.76
N GLN A 9 -4.72 -29.48 7.37
CA GLN A 9 -3.49 -28.87 6.86
C GLN A 9 -2.86 -29.86 5.89
N ASN A 10 -3.09 -29.67 4.60
CA ASN A 10 -2.36 -30.35 3.55
C ASN A 10 -0.94 -29.74 3.53
N PRO A 11 0.11 -30.44 4.00
CA PRO A 11 1.43 -29.83 4.23
C PRO A 11 2.15 -29.39 2.95
N GLY A 12 1.64 -29.78 1.77
CA GLY A 12 2.19 -29.42 0.46
C GLY A 12 1.85 -28.02 -0.06
N ASN A 13 0.82 -27.34 0.47
CA ASN A 13 0.31 -26.08 -0.11
C ASN A 13 0.34 -24.86 0.83
N ALA A 14 0.90 -24.99 2.03
CA ALA A 14 0.99 -23.87 2.96
C ALA A 14 1.98 -22.80 2.45
N PHE A 15 1.61 -21.53 2.57
CA PHE A 15 2.37 -20.41 2.05
C PHE A 15 3.64 -20.13 2.86
N SER A 16 4.71 -19.77 2.16
CA SER A 16 5.96 -19.27 2.75
C SER A 16 5.80 -17.84 3.25
N THR A 17 6.68 -17.37 4.14
CA THR A 17 6.77 -15.97 4.58
C THR A 17 6.77 -14.96 3.43
N PHE A 18 7.57 -15.22 2.38
CA PHE A 18 7.67 -14.33 1.23
C PHE A 18 6.35 -14.23 0.47
N ARG A 19 5.79 -15.39 0.07
CA ARG A 19 4.54 -15.46 -0.71
C ARG A 19 3.29 -15.04 0.07
N GLY A 20 3.18 -15.44 1.33
CA GLY A 20 1.94 -15.32 2.11
C GLY A 20 1.87 -14.07 3.00
N VAL A 21 3.00 -13.39 3.25
CA VAL A 21 3.02 -12.20 4.12
C VAL A 21 3.66 -11.02 3.42
N PHE A 22 4.92 -11.16 3.00
CA PHE A 22 5.72 -10.05 2.47
C PHE A 22 5.13 -9.45 1.18
N ILE A 23 4.83 -10.27 0.17
CA ILE A 23 4.24 -9.80 -1.09
C ILE A 23 2.90 -9.10 -0.86
N PRO A 24 1.91 -9.70 -0.15
CA PRO A 24 0.66 -9.01 0.18
C PRO A 24 0.88 -7.67 0.89
N CYS A 25 1.74 -7.62 1.92
CA CYS A 25 2.02 -6.38 2.66
C CYS A 25 2.64 -5.29 1.77
N ILE A 26 3.59 -5.64 0.90
CA ILE A 26 4.20 -4.66 0.00
C ILE A 26 3.19 -4.13 -1.00
N LEU A 27 2.37 -5.01 -1.59
CA LEU A 27 1.40 -4.62 -2.60
C LEU A 27 0.29 -3.73 -2.05
N THR A 28 -0.12 -3.93 -0.79
CA THR A 28 -1.11 -3.07 -0.13
C THR A 28 -0.53 -1.77 0.41
N ILE A 29 0.78 -1.71 0.67
CA ILE A 29 1.48 -0.47 1.04
C ILE A 29 1.82 0.36 -0.22
N PHE A 30 2.25 -0.29 -1.30
CA PHE A 30 2.44 0.36 -2.61
C PHE A 30 1.09 0.52 -3.32
N GLY A 31 0.28 1.45 -2.82
CA GLY A 31 -1.04 1.77 -3.35
C GLY A 31 -1.09 3.01 -4.25
N ALA A 32 -2.30 3.54 -4.45
CA ALA A 32 -2.57 4.73 -5.27
C ALA A 32 -1.75 5.96 -4.84
N ILE A 33 -1.57 6.15 -3.52
CA ILE A 33 -0.99 7.36 -2.94
C ILE A 33 0.48 7.53 -3.35
N MET A 34 1.22 6.43 -3.50
CA MET A 34 2.62 6.46 -3.94
C MET A 34 2.79 7.15 -5.30
N TYR A 35 1.87 6.91 -6.23
CA TYR A 35 1.95 7.47 -7.58
C TYR A 35 1.21 8.81 -7.71
N LEU A 36 0.04 8.91 -7.09
CA LEU A 36 -0.91 9.98 -7.40
C LEU A 36 -0.90 11.15 -6.41
N ARG A 37 -0.25 10.98 -5.26
CA ARG A 37 -0.34 11.93 -4.14
C ARG A 37 1.00 12.24 -3.49
N LEU A 38 2.00 11.35 -3.57
CA LEU A 38 3.33 11.59 -3.04
C LEU A 38 3.96 12.87 -3.61
N SER A 39 3.82 13.11 -4.92
CA SER A 39 4.32 14.33 -5.57
C SER A 39 3.73 15.60 -4.97
N LEU A 40 2.42 15.61 -4.68
CA LEU A 40 1.73 16.74 -4.08
C LEU A 40 2.23 17.01 -2.65
N VAL A 41 2.48 15.95 -1.88
CA VAL A 41 3.05 16.06 -0.52
C VAL A 41 4.43 16.69 -0.57
N VAL A 42 5.28 16.24 -1.51
CA VAL A 42 6.63 16.79 -1.74
C VAL A 42 6.58 18.24 -2.23
N GLY A 43 5.69 18.55 -3.17
CA GLY A 43 5.54 19.90 -3.72
C GLY A 43 5.06 20.91 -2.69
N ARG A 44 4.06 20.56 -1.87
CA ARG A 44 3.47 21.48 -0.88
C ARG A 44 4.31 21.63 0.38
N MET A 45 4.84 20.53 0.92
CA MET A 45 5.55 20.55 2.20
C MET A 45 7.05 20.74 2.04
N GLY A 46 7.58 20.60 0.82
CA GLY A 46 9.01 20.54 0.59
C GLY A 46 9.64 19.27 1.17
N ILE A 47 10.87 18.98 0.76
CA ILE A 47 11.54 17.70 1.08
C ILE A 47 11.61 17.43 2.57
N VAL A 48 12.00 18.44 3.36
CA VAL A 48 12.27 18.27 4.80
C VAL A 48 11.00 17.84 5.54
N GLN A 49 9.88 18.56 5.32
CA GLN A 49 8.64 18.23 6.01
C GLN A 49 7.96 16.99 5.43
N SER A 50 8.12 16.70 4.13
CA SER A 50 7.66 15.43 3.56
C SER A 50 8.38 14.23 4.17
N ILE A 51 9.69 14.31 4.41
CA ILE A 51 10.44 13.26 5.12
C ILE A 51 9.89 13.09 6.53
N VAL A 52 9.61 14.18 7.25
CA VAL A 52 8.99 14.11 8.59
C VAL A 52 7.62 13.43 8.53
N ILE A 53 6.77 13.74 7.54
CA ILE A 53 5.47 13.09 7.35
C ILE A 53 5.64 11.59 7.10
N ILE A 54 6.57 11.20 6.20
CA ILE A 54 6.83 9.80 5.86
C ILE A 54 7.33 9.04 7.10
N LEU A 55 8.29 9.59 7.84
CA LEU A 55 8.84 8.96 9.05
C LEU A 55 7.81 8.88 10.18
N ALA A 56 6.99 9.91 10.37
CA ALA A 56 5.90 9.90 11.35
C ALA A 56 4.89 8.79 11.02
N ALA A 57 4.42 8.72 9.77
CA ALA A 57 3.50 7.68 9.32
C ALA A 57 4.13 6.28 9.43
N ALA A 58 5.38 6.13 9.00
CA ALA A 58 6.12 4.88 9.08
C ALA A 58 6.34 4.43 10.53
N SER A 59 6.61 5.34 11.47
CA SER A 59 6.78 5.00 12.88
C SER A 59 5.50 4.42 13.49
N ILE A 60 4.34 4.99 13.15
CA ILE A 60 3.03 4.48 13.58
C ILE A 60 2.81 3.06 13.03
N SER A 61 3.07 2.86 11.73
CA SER A 61 2.95 1.55 11.08
C SER A 61 3.93 0.53 11.65
N PHE A 62 5.16 0.95 11.96
CA PHE A 62 6.19 0.10 12.55
C PHE A 62 5.84 -0.35 13.98
N ILE A 63 5.42 0.58 14.84
CA ILE A 63 4.97 0.28 16.22
C ILE A 63 3.74 -0.63 16.20
N THR A 64 2.80 -0.40 15.28
CA THR A 64 1.63 -1.26 15.11
C THR A 64 2.05 -2.66 14.63
N SER A 65 3.03 -2.75 13.73
CA SER A 65 3.56 -4.03 13.23
C SER A 65 4.30 -4.81 14.31
N LEU A 66 5.03 -4.13 15.20
CA LEU A 66 5.63 -4.75 16.39
C LEU A 66 4.55 -5.31 17.33
N SER A 67 3.47 -4.56 17.55
CA SER A 67 2.34 -5.00 18.36
C SER A 67 1.66 -6.24 17.76
N LEU A 68 1.41 -6.23 16.45
CA LEU A 68 0.87 -7.39 15.73
C LEU A 68 1.81 -8.60 15.80
N SER A 69 3.12 -8.35 15.73
CA SER A 69 4.14 -9.41 15.85
C SER A 69 4.11 -10.06 17.23
N ALA A 70 4.03 -9.28 18.30
CA ALA A 70 3.92 -9.78 19.66
C ALA A 70 2.67 -10.67 19.83
N ILE A 71 1.51 -10.21 19.34
CA ILE A 71 0.24 -10.97 19.34
C ILE A 71 0.38 -12.30 18.57
N ALA A 72 0.97 -12.26 17.37
CA ALA A 72 1.16 -13.44 16.52
C ALA A 72 2.13 -14.47 17.10
N THR A 73 3.12 -14.04 17.90
CA THR A 73 4.06 -14.94 18.57
C THR A 73 3.50 -15.57 19.84
N ASN A 74 2.57 -14.89 20.53
CA ASN A 74 2.06 -15.34 21.84
C ASN A 74 0.87 -16.32 21.73
N THR A 75 0.27 -16.48 20.54
CA THR A 75 -0.90 -17.35 20.35
C THR A 75 -0.64 -18.45 19.34
N ARG A 76 -1.35 -19.58 19.50
CA ARG A 76 -1.46 -20.57 18.42
C ARG A 76 -2.32 -19.97 17.32
N VAL A 77 -1.67 -19.36 16.33
CA VAL A 77 -2.31 -18.78 15.17
C VAL A 77 -3.04 -19.89 14.40
N LYS A 78 -4.36 -19.84 14.41
CA LYS A 78 -5.24 -20.67 13.58
C LYS A 78 -5.79 -19.79 12.45
N GLY A 79 -6.52 -20.40 11.51
CA GLY A 79 -7.24 -19.63 10.48
C GLY A 79 -8.22 -18.63 11.10
N GLY A 80 -8.32 -17.44 10.49
CA GLY A 80 -9.19 -16.36 10.94
C GLY A 80 -8.59 -14.95 10.91
N GLY A 81 -7.35 -14.79 10.43
CA GLY A 81 -6.74 -13.49 10.18
C GLY A 81 -6.48 -12.64 11.44
N PRO A 82 -6.30 -11.31 11.29
CA PRO A 82 -6.03 -10.39 12.39
C PRO A 82 -7.13 -10.35 13.46
N TYR A 83 -8.40 -10.45 13.06
CA TYR A 83 -9.53 -10.45 14.00
C TYR A 83 -9.47 -11.63 14.98
N PHE A 84 -9.17 -12.83 14.48
CA PHE A 84 -9.02 -14.01 15.32
C PHE A 84 -7.85 -13.88 16.30
N LEU A 85 -6.72 -13.33 15.83
CA LEU A 85 -5.54 -13.09 16.66
C LEU A 85 -5.86 -12.13 17.82
N VAL A 86 -6.46 -10.98 17.51
CA VAL A 86 -6.76 -9.92 18.48
C VAL A 86 -7.84 -10.35 19.48
N SER A 87 -8.94 -10.95 19.01
CA SER A 87 -10.04 -11.38 19.89
C SER A 87 -9.62 -12.45 20.90
N ARG A 88 -8.59 -13.25 20.59
CA ARG A 88 -8.06 -14.27 21.50
C ARG A 88 -6.98 -13.76 22.46
N THR A 89 -6.20 -12.74 22.08
CA THR A 89 -5.21 -12.15 23.00
C THR A 89 -5.80 -11.08 23.91
N LEU A 90 -6.65 -10.21 23.37
CA LEU A 90 -7.18 -9.04 24.08
C LEU A 90 -8.61 -9.25 24.60
N GLY A 91 -9.27 -10.33 24.19
CA GLY A 91 -10.66 -10.64 24.56
C GLY A 91 -11.68 -10.18 23.52
N ALA A 92 -12.90 -10.71 23.66
CA ALA A 92 -13.96 -10.55 22.66
C ALA A 92 -14.42 -9.10 22.47
N GLN A 93 -14.43 -8.28 23.53
CA GLN A 93 -14.87 -6.88 23.47
C GLN A 93 -13.91 -6.05 22.60
N PHE A 94 -12.61 -6.10 22.87
CA PHE A 94 -11.60 -5.42 22.05
C PHE A 94 -11.57 -5.97 20.62
N GLY A 95 -11.69 -7.29 20.46
CA GLY A 95 -11.78 -7.92 19.14
C GLY A 95 -12.95 -7.41 18.32
N ALA A 96 -14.15 -7.32 18.91
CA ALA A 96 -15.36 -6.84 18.23
C ALA A 96 -15.23 -5.36 17.81
N THR A 97 -14.82 -4.48 18.73
CA THR A 97 -14.65 -3.06 18.43
C THR A 97 -13.63 -2.83 17.34
N LEU A 98 -12.44 -3.44 17.45
CA LEU A 98 -11.42 -3.32 16.40
C LEU A 98 -11.88 -3.94 15.09
N GLY A 99 -12.56 -5.08 15.12
CA GLY A 99 -13.10 -5.74 13.93
C GLY A 99 -14.03 -4.86 13.12
N ILE A 100 -14.98 -4.18 13.77
CA ILE A 100 -15.93 -3.27 13.10
C ILE A 100 -15.18 -2.06 12.50
N VAL A 101 -14.26 -1.47 13.25
CA VAL A 101 -13.47 -0.32 12.79
C VAL A 101 -12.59 -0.69 11.60
N PHE A 102 -11.88 -1.82 11.67
CA PHE A 102 -11.06 -2.31 10.57
C PHE A 102 -11.90 -2.67 9.35
N TYR A 103 -13.06 -3.30 9.52
CA TYR A 103 -13.96 -3.60 8.40
C TYR A 103 -14.39 -2.34 7.64
N CYS A 104 -14.85 -1.31 8.36
CA CYS A 104 -15.21 -0.03 7.75
C CYS A 104 -14.02 0.65 7.07
N ALA A 105 -12.84 0.62 7.71
CA ALA A 105 -11.63 1.19 7.14
C ALA A 105 -11.23 0.51 5.83
N GLN A 106 -11.30 -0.84 5.77
CA GLN A 106 -11.00 -1.60 4.56
C GLN A 106 -12.01 -1.33 3.45
N ALA A 107 -13.31 -1.23 3.77
CA ALA A 107 -14.34 -0.90 2.78
C ALA A 107 -14.11 0.49 2.14
N ILE A 108 -13.72 1.49 2.94
CA ILE A 108 -13.38 2.82 2.45
C ILE A 108 -12.07 2.79 1.65
N ALA A 109 -11.08 1.99 2.08
CA ALA A 109 -9.82 1.83 1.36
C ALA A 109 -10.01 1.24 -0.04
N VAL A 110 -10.89 0.24 -0.21
CA VAL A 110 -11.26 -0.32 -1.53
C VAL A 110 -11.78 0.79 -2.44
N ALA A 111 -12.67 1.65 -1.95
CA ALA A 111 -13.17 2.79 -2.74
C ALA A 111 -12.02 3.75 -3.15
N LEU A 112 -11.11 4.07 -2.23
CA LEU A 112 -9.93 4.91 -2.53
C LEU A 112 -9.05 4.29 -3.64
N TYR A 113 -8.81 2.99 -3.60
CA TYR A 113 -7.98 2.32 -4.61
C TYR A 113 -8.67 2.27 -5.97
N ILE A 114 -9.99 2.02 -6.01
CA ILE A 114 -10.77 2.02 -7.25
C ILE A 114 -10.84 3.42 -7.87
N VAL A 115 -10.98 4.47 -7.06
CA VAL A 115 -10.90 5.85 -7.55
C VAL A 115 -9.51 6.14 -8.12
N GLY A 116 -8.43 5.76 -7.43
CA GLY A 116 -7.07 5.92 -7.94
C GLY A 116 -6.82 5.17 -9.26
N PHE A 117 -7.34 3.95 -9.38
CA PHE A 117 -7.31 3.21 -10.65
C PHE A 117 -8.06 3.97 -11.76
N SER A 118 -9.26 4.46 -11.44
CA SER A 118 -10.14 5.12 -12.41
C SER A 118 -9.57 6.46 -12.89
N GLU A 119 -8.94 7.23 -12.01
CA GLU A 119 -8.18 8.45 -12.37
C GLU A 119 -7.08 8.12 -13.41
N ALA A 120 -6.31 7.06 -13.16
CA ALA A 120 -5.24 6.64 -14.06
C ALA A 120 -5.78 6.06 -15.38
N PHE A 121 -6.88 5.31 -15.33
CA PHE A 121 -7.50 4.70 -16.51
C PHE A 121 -8.08 5.76 -17.44
N VAL A 122 -8.83 6.72 -16.90
CA VAL A 122 -9.40 7.82 -17.67
C VAL A 122 -8.30 8.63 -18.37
N ARG A 123 -7.19 8.92 -17.66
CA ARG A 123 -6.03 9.59 -18.23
C ARG A 123 -5.37 8.77 -19.34
N ALA A 124 -5.14 7.47 -19.11
CA ALA A 124 -4.43 6.61 -20.05
C ALA A 124 -5.16 6.44 -21.39
N PHE A 125 -6.49 6.41 -21.37
CA PHE A 125 -7.32 6.23 -22.55
C PHE A 125 -7.91 7.55 -23.11
N GLY A 126 -7.52 8.70 -22.56
CA GLY A 126 -8.00 10.01 -23.01
C GLY A 126 -9.52 10.19 -22.85
N LEU A 127 -10.11 9.56 -21.83
CA LEU A 127 -11.54 9.62 -21.54
C LEU A 127 -11.91 10.92 -20.81
N SER A 128 -13.18 11.30 -20.89
CA SER A 128 -13.68 12.51 -20.21
C SER A 128 -13.88 12.27 -18.71
N SER A 129 -13.70 13.30 -17.89
CA SER A 129 -13.87 13.23 -16.42
C SER A 129 -15.25 12.72 -15.98
N HIS A 130 -16.30 12.94 -16.78
CA HIS A 130 -17.64 12.42 -16.52
C HIS A 130 -17.72 10.88 -16.51
N GLN A 131 -16.79 10.20 -17.18
CA GLN A 131 -16.75 8.74 -17.26
C GLN A 131 -16.04 8.10 -16.05
N LEU A 132 -15.41 8.90 -15.17
CA LEU A 132 -14.67 8.39 -14.00
C LEU A 132 -15.57 7.53 -13.10
N VAL A 133 -16.78 8.00 -12.80
CA VAL A 133 -17.73 7.26 -11.95
C VAL A 133 -18.16 5.95 -12.61
N LEU A 134 -18.34 5.94 -13.92
CA LEU A 134 -18.71 4.73 -14.67
C LEU A 134 -17.57 3.71 -14.68
N VAL A 135 -16.33 4.16 -14.89
CA VAL A 135 -15.15 3.27 -14.82
C VAL A 135 -15.02 2.69 -13.42
N ALA A 136 -15.17 3.52 -12.38
CA ALA A 136 -15.09 3.09 -10.99
C ALA A 136 -16.14 2.02 -10.64
N THR A 137 -17.40 2.19 -11.06
CA THR A 137 -18.46 1.21 -10.78
C THR A 137 -18.24 -0.10 -11.52
N VAL A 138 -17.81 -0.05 -12.79
CA VAL A 138 -17.48 -1.25 -13.59
C VAL A 138 -16.31 -2.00 -12.96
N VAL A 139 -15.22 -1.31 -12.60
CA VAL A 139 -14.04 -1.93 -11.97
C VAL A 139 -14.40 -2.52 -10.62
N ASN A 140 -15.21 -1.83 -9.81
CA ASN A 140 -15.70 -2.37 -8.54
C ASN A 140 -16.49 -3.67 -8.73
N ALA A 141 -17.40 -3.71 -9.71
CA ALA A 141 -18.17 -4.91 -10.02
C ALA A 141 -17.27 -6.07 -10.51
N LEU A 142 -16.27 -5.79 -11.33
CA LEU A 142 -15.31 -6.78 -11.81
C LEU A 142 -14.44 -7.33 -10.67
N LEU A 143 -13.95 -6.45 -9.77
CA LEU A 143 -13.20 -6.86 -8.60
C LEU A 143 -14.06 -7.71 -7.65
N PHE A 144 -15.31 -7.31 -7.44
CA PHE A 144 -16.27 -8.09 -6.65
C PHE A 144 -16.40 -9.51 -7.22
N ILE A 145 -16.67 -9.66 -8.52
CA ILE A 145 -16.74 -10.97 -9.19
C ILE A 145 -15.42 -11.74 -9.05
N SER A 146 -14.29 -11.07 -9.23
CA SER A 146 -12.96 -11.69 -9.12
C SER A 146 -12.71 -12.31 -7.74
N VAL A 147 -13.20 -11.68 -6.66
CA VAL A 147 -13.01 -12.20 -5.30
C VAL A 147 -13.84 -13.47 -5.08
N PHE A 148 -15.00 -13.63 -5.73
CA PHE A 148 -15.82 -14.85 -5.64
C PHE A 148 -15.17 -16.07 -6.31
N ILE A 149 -14.29 -15.89 -7.29
CA ILE A 149 -13.61 -16.99 -8.00
C ILE A 149 -12.63 -17.73 -7.07
N GLY A 150 -12.11 -17.06 -6.04
CA GLY A 150 -11.41 -17.68 -4.92
C GLY A 150 -9.98 -17.19 -4.69
N ALA A 151 -9.59 -17.15 -3.40
CA ALA A 151 -8.34 -16.56 -2.92
C ALA A 151 -7.05 -17.18 -3.50
N LYS A 152 -7.07 -18.47 -3.89
CA LYS A 152 -5.89 -19.13 -4.47
C LYS A 152 -5.51 -18.58 -5.85
N TRP A 153 -6.49 -18.17 -6.63
CA TRP A 153 -6.26 -17.56 -7.94
C TRP A 153 -5.69 -16.16 -7.78
N THR A 154 -6.27 -15.37 -6.87
CA THR A 154 -5.81 -14.02 -6.51
C THR A 154 -4.30 -13.96 -6.20
N MET A 155 -3.75 -14.95 -5.50
CA MET A 155 -2.32 -14.99 -5.18
C MET A 155 -1.41 -15.09 -6.41
N HIS A 156 -1.84 -15.77 -7.47
CA HIS A 156 -1.08 -15.84 -8.71
C HIS A 156 -1.09 -14.49 -9.45
N VAL A 157 -2.23 -13.79 -9.41
CA VAL A 157 -2.38 -12.45 -9.99
C VAL A 157 -1.56 -11.41 -9.22
N GLN A 158 -1.43 -11.54 -7.89
CA GLN A 158 -0.57 -10.65 -7.10
C GLN A 158 0.89 -10.66 -7.56
N TYR A 159 1.41 -11.80 -8.04
CA TYR A 159 2.77 -11.85 -8.58
C TYR A 159 2.92 -11.01 -9.85
N LEU A 160 1.90 -11.03 -10.73
CA LEU A 160 1.85 -10.16 -11.90
C LEU A 160 1.88 -8.68 -11.49
N PHE A 161 1.05 -8.28 -10.51
CA PHE A 161 1.01 -6.91 -10.02
C PHE A 161 2.34 -6.48 -9.39
N LEU A 162 3.01 -7.37 -8.65
CA LEU A 162 4.33 -7.10 -8.09
C LEU A 162 5.35 -6.81 -9.19
N VAL A 163 5.38 -7.60 -10.26
CA VAL A 163 6.29 -7.37 -11.38
C VAL A 163 6.01 -6.00 -12.03
N LEU A 164 4.74 -5.63 -12.22
CA LEU A 164 4.39 -4.32 -12.77
C LEU A 164 4.86 -3.16 -11.88
N VAL A 165 4.66 -3.27 -10.56
CA VAL A 165 5.09 -2.25 -9.59
C VAL A 165 6.62 -2.17 -9.48
N VAL A 166 7.32 -3.29 -9.57
CA VAL A 166 8.80 -3.28 -9.54
C VAL A 166 9.35 -2.66 -10.82
N LEU A 167 8.81 -3.02 -11.99
CA LEU A 167 9.22 -2.44 -13.27
C LEU A 167 8.93 -0.93 -13.34
N SER A 168 7.79 -0.47 -12.81
CA SER A 168 7.48 0.95 -12.75
C SER A 168 8.43 1.71 -11.81
N LEU A 169 8.78 1.16 -10.65
CA LEU A 169 9.77 1.76 -9.75
C LEU A 169 11.16 1.85 -10.39
N ILE A 170 11.60 0.81 -11.12
CA ILE A 170 12.86 0.85 -11.87
C ILE A 170 12.83 1.95 -12.93
N SER A 171 11.74 2.04 -13.70
CA SER A 171 11.54 3.10 -14.71
C SER A 171 11.55 4.51 -14.09
N PHE A 172 10.91 4.66 -12.93
CA PHE A 172 10.89 5.91 -12.17
C PHE A 172 12.29 6.31 -11.70
N PHE A 173 12.99 5.44 -10.95
CA PHE A 173 14.31 5.79 -10.42
C PHE A 173 15.32 6.05 -11.53
N TRP A 174 15.27 5.28 -12.62
CA TRP A 174 16.14 5.52 -13.78
C TRP A 174 15.86 6.89 -14.42
N GLY A 175 14.59 7.24 -14.62
CA GLY A 175 14.20 8.54 -15.17
C GLY A 175 14.58 9.70 -14.24
N ALA A 176 14.29 9.58 -12.95
CA ALA A 176 14.57 10.61 -11.97
C ALA A 176 16.08 10.88 -11.82
N LEU A 177 16.92 9.84 -11.90
CA LEU A 177 18.37 10.00 -11.90
C LEU A 177 18.88 10.73 -13.15
N THR A 178 18.25 10.52 -14.31
CA THR A 178 18.64 11.25 -15.54
C THR A 178 18.21 12.72 -15.53
N LEU A 179 17.13 13.05 -14.81
CA LEU A 179 16.58 14.41 -14.67
C LEU A 179 17.09 15.13 -13.42
N TRP A 180 18.04 14.52 -12.70
CA TRP A 180 18.49 15.04 -11.41
C TRP A 180 19.16 16.40 -11.54
N ASP A 181 18.59 17.41 -10.88
CA ASP A 181 19.17 18.74 -10.77
C ASP A 181 19.21 19.21 -9.31
N ASN A 182 20.43 19.55 -8.85
CA ASN A 182 20.66 20.08 -7.51
C ASN A 182 19.99 21.45 -7.30
N SER A 183 19.80 22.24 -8.37
CA SER A 183 19.11 23.52 -8.29
C SER A 183 17.61 23.33 -7.98
N GLN A 184 16.97 22.34 -8.60
CA GLN A 184 15.59 21.97 -8.32
C GLN A 184 15.43 21.43 -6.90
N LEU A 185 16.37 20.59 -6.46
CA LEU A 185 16.37 20.08 -5.10
C LEU A 185 16.37 21.23 -4.07
N GLN A 186 17.22 22.24 -4.27
CA GLN A 186 17.28 23.42 -3.41
C GLN A 186 15.97 24.22 -3.42
N ASN A 187 15.39 24.42 -4.60
CA ASN A 187 14.09 25.10 -4.75
C ASN A 187 12.96 24.33 -4.06
N ASN A 188 13.09 23.00 -3.94
CA ASN A 188 12.10 22.13 -3.34
C ASN A 188 12.31 21.84 -1.84
N LEU A 189 13.30 22.45 -1.19
CA LEU A 189 13.60 22.21 0.24
C LEU A 189 12.50 22.71 1.18
N ALA A 190 12.04 23.95 0.98
CA ALA A 190 11.15 24.64 1.90
C ALA A 190 9.67 24.39 1.58
N ALA A 191 8.81 24.31 2.59
CA ALA A 191 7.36 24.23 2.37
C ALA A 191 6.83 25.48 1.66
N VAL A 192 5.77 25.32 0.85
CA VAL A 192 5.05 26.45 0.24
C VAL A 192 4.42 27.32 1.33
N THR A 193 3.86 26.68 2.36
CA THR A 193 3.27 27.36 3.52
C THR A 193 3.72 26.64 4.79
N SER A 194 4.13 27.39 5.80
CA SER A 194 4.55 26.85 7.11
C SER A 194 3.40 26.68 8.12
N ASP A 195 2.16 26.67 7.63
CA ASP A 195 0.97 26.54 8.48
C ASP A 195 0.77 25.07 8.89
N TYR A 196 0.62 24.85 10.20
CA TYR A 196 0.40 23.54 10.79
C TYR A 196 -0.83 22.83 10.21
N ARG A 197 -1.84 23.57 9.74
CA ARG A 197 -3.03 22.99 9.10
C ARG A 197 -2.67 22.25 7.82
N HIS A 198 -1.79 22.82 7.00
CA HIS A 198 -1.33 22.18 5.78
C HIS A 198 -0.53 20.92 6.07
N PHE A 199 0.29 20.93 7.13
CA PHE A 199 1.00 19.75 7.59
C PHE A 199 0.04 18.62 7.96
N ILE A 200 -0.99 18.90 8.76
CA ILE A 200 -1.98 17.88 9.17
C ILE A 200 -2.74 17.32 7.96
N VAL A 201 -3.15 18.17 7.02
CA VAL A 201 -3.86 17.73 5.81
C VAL A 201 -2.97 16.86 4.92
N MET A 202 -1.70 17.22 4.72
CA MET A 202 -0.76 16.40 3.92
C MET A 202 -0.40 15.09 4.63
N PHE A 203 -0.30 15.11 5.97
CA PHE A 203 -0.15 13.88 6.75
C PHE A 203 -1.37 12.97 6.57
N ALA A 204 -2.58 13.49 6.70
CA ALA A 204 -3.81 12.72 6.52
C ALA A 204 -3.97 12.18 5.08
N LEU A 205 -3.52 12.95 4.08
CA LEU A 205 -3.49 12.53 2.67
C LEU A 205 -2.50 11.38 2.45
N PHE A 206 -1.35 11.42 3.12
CA PHE A 206 -0.30 10.41 2.98
C PHE A 206 -0.56 9.15 3.82
N PHE A 207 -1.20 9.28 4.98
CA PHE A 207 -1.33 8.20 5.97
C PHE A 207 -1.91 6.87 5.43
N PRO A 208 -2.90 6.85 4.52
CA PRO A 208 -3.39 5.58 3.98
C PRO A 208 -2.34 4.83 3.13
N ALA A 209 -1.22 5.46 2.75
CA ALA A 209 -0.11 4.78 2.07
C ALA A 209 0.61 3.75 2.95
N VAL A 210 0.55 3.89 4.29
CA VAL A 210 1.29 3.02 5.22
C VAL A 210 0.39 2.02 5.98
N SER A 211 -0.92 2.06 5.75
CA SER A 211 -1.91 1.27 6.50
C SER A 211 -2.03 -0.20 6.04
N GLY A 212 -1.48 -0.55 4.87
CA GLY A 212 -1.58 -1.89 4.27
C GLY A 212 -0.82 -3.02 5.00
N MET A 213 -0.11 -2.72 6.09
CA MET A 213 0.73 -3.68 6.84
C MET A 213 0.00 -4.95 7.32
N THR A 214 -1.32 -4.92 7.52
CA THR A 214 -2.10 -6.06 8.04
C THR A 214 -2.45 -7.11 6.99
N ALA A 215 -2.29 -6.81 5.69
CA ALA A 215 -2.69 -7.69 4.59
C ALA A 215 -2.02 -9.07 4.65
N GLY A 216 -0.74 -9.14 5.03
CA GLY A 216 -0.02 -10.40 5.20
C GLY A 216 -0.51 -11.26 6.36
N ALA A 217 -1.21 -10.68 7.34
CA ALA A 217 -1.81 -11.43 8.44
C ALA A 217 -3.21 -11.99 8.08
N ASN A 218 -3.85 -11.53 7.00
CA ASN A 218 -5.15 -12.05 6.54
C ASN A 218 -5.06 -13.52 6.11
N LEU A 219 -3.91 -13.94 5.59
CA LEU A 219 -3.65 -15.31 5.13
C LEU A 219 -3.03 -16.20 6.22
N SER A 220 -3.16 -15.82 7.50
CA SER A 220 -2.46 -16.47 8.62
C SER A 220 -2.77 -17.97 8.78
N GLY A 221 -3.96 -18.40 8.40
CA GLY A 221 -4.38 -19.81 8.43
C GLY A 221 -3.71 -20.71 7.40
N ASP A 222 -3.24 -20.11 6.29
CA ASP A 222 -2.63 -20.81 5.17
C ASP A 222 -1.09 -20.79 5.23
N LEU A 223 -0.50 -20.11 6.22
CA LEU A 223 0.95 -20.03 6.39
C LEU A 223 1.55 -21.32 6.98
N LYS A 224 2.74 -21.70 6.52
CA LYS A 224 3.50 -22.83 7.11
C LYS A 224 3.80 -22.61 8.59
N ASN A 225 4.29 -21.42 8.93
CA ASN A 225 4.71 -21.04 10.28
C ASN A 225 4.28 -19.59 10.59
N PRO A 226 3.00 -19.34 10.89
CA PRO A 226 2.45 -17.99 11.03
C PRO A 226 3.14 -17.15 12.11
N SER A 227 3.48 -17.73 13.26
CA SER A 227 4.14 -17.04 14.37
C SER A 227 5.53 -16.49 14.03
N ARG A 228 6.21 -17.05 13.02
CA ARG A 228 7.50 -16.55 12.51
C ARG A 228 7.34 -15.76 11.20
N ALA A 229 6.41 -16.17 10.35
CA ALA A 229 6.18 -15.56 9.05
C ALA A 229 5.56 -14.16 9.15
N ILE A 230 4.58 -13.97 10.04
CA ILE A 230 3.93 -12.66 10.20
C ILE A 230 4.96 -11.60 10.64
N PRO A 231 5.72 -11.77 11.75
CA PRO A 231 6.68 -10.75 12.17
C PRO A 231 7.74 -10.42 11.13
N LEU A 232 8.36 -11.45 10.54
CA LEU A 232 9.42 -11.25 9.55
C LEU A 232 8.89 -10.59 8.28
N GLY A 233 7.72 -11.03 7.80
CA GLY A 233 7.14 -10.50 6.57
C GLY A 233 6.63 -9.07 6.70
N THR A 234 5.91 -8.76 7.78
CA THR A 234 5.33 -7.41 7.97
C THR A 234 6.42 -6.37 8.26
N LEU A 235 7.36 -6.65 9.17
CA LEU A 235 8.42 -5.70 9.52
C LEU A 235 9.36 -5.43 8.35
N SER A 236 9.76 -6.46 7.61
CA SER A 236 10.61 -6.27 6.42
C SER A 236 9.88 -5.50 5.32
N ALA A 237 8.57 -5.71 5.13
CA ALA A 237 7.76 -4.95 4.19
C ALA A 237 7.66 -3.47 4.59
N VAL A 238 7.38 -3.17 5.86
CA VAL A 238 7.30 -1.78 6.37
C VAL A 238 8.63 -1.06 6.23
N ILE A 239 9.75 -1.71 6.56
CA ILE A 239 11.08 -1.10 6.42
C ILE A 239 11.38 -0.83 4.94
N LEU A 240 11.21 -1.82 4.07
CA LEU A 240 11.53 -1.68 2.65
C LEU A 240 10.68 -0.59 1.98
N THR A 241 9.38 -0.59 2.25
CA THR A 241 8.45 0.40 1.67
C THR A 241 8.77 1.81 2.19
N THR A 242 9.11 1.97 3.46
CA THR A 242 9.56 3.26 4.01
C THR A 242 10.80 3.78 3.28
N LEU A 243 11.81 2.92 3.06
CA LEU A 243 13.01 3.30 2.32
C LEU A 243 12.69 3.72 0.88
N VAL A 244 11.78 3.00 0.20
CA VAL A 244 11.33 3.34 -1.15
C VAL A 244 10.61 4.70 -1.15
N TYR A 245 9.69 4.95 -0.20
CA TYR A 245 9.01 6.24 -0.09
C TYR A 245 9.98 7.42 0.13
N LEU A 246 10.98 7.25 1.00
CA LEU A 246 12.00 8.27 1.22
C LEU A 246 12.83 8.51 -0.04
N ALA A 247 13.28 7.46 -0.70
CA ALA A 247 14.03 7.56 -1.95
C ALA A 247 13.21 8.24 -3.05
N MET A 248 11.93 7.89 -3.19
CA MET A 248 11.02 8.53 -4.14
C MET A 248 10.80 10.01 -3.84
N ALA A 249 10.62 10.38 -2.56
CA ALA A 249 10.41 11.77 -2.17
C ALA A 249 11.62 12.66 -2.52
N VAL A 250 12.83 12.19 -2.25
CA VAL A 250 14.06 12.90 -2.61
C VAL A 250 14.22 12.96 -4.14
N SER A 251 14.00 11.84 -4.82
CA SER A 251 14.14 11.77 -6.29
C SER A 251 13.15 12.70 -7.00
N LEU A 252 11.88 12.73 -6.58
CA LEU A 252 10.86 13.64 -7.13
C LEU A 252 11.23 15.11 -6.96
N ALA A 253 11.79 15.47 -5.81
CA ALA A 253 12.18 16.84 -5.55
C ALA A 253 13.42 17.28 -6.33
N ALA A 254 14.30 16.34 -6.69
CA ALA A 254 15.48 16.59 -7.52
C ALA A 254 15.16 16.59 -9.02
N SER A 255 14.11 15.87 -9.46
CA SER A 255 13.81 15.66 -10.87
C SER A 255 12.69 16.52 -11.43
N CYS A 256 11.82 17.09 -10.58
CA CYS A 256 10.64 17.83 -11.00
C CYS A 256 10.65 19.30 -10.53
N PRO A 257 10.35 20.25 -11.43
CA PRO A 257 9.97 21.59 -11.07
C PRO A 257 8.78 21.63 -10.09
N ARG A 258 8.73 22.64 -9.23
CA ARG A 258 7.75 22.73 -8.14
C ARG A 258 6.31 22.86 -8.65
N ASP A 259 6.10 23.58 -9.73
CA ASP A 259 4.83 23.71 -10.45
C ASP A 259 4.30 22.34 -10.89
N VAL A 260 5.16 21.49 -11.46
CA VAL A 260 4.79 20.12 -11.85
C VAL A 260 4.37 19.30 -10.63
N LEU A 261 5.06 19.44 -9.49
CA LEU A 261 4.70 18.73 -8.25
C LEU A 261 3.37 19.19 -7.65
N LEU A 262 2.98 20.45 -7.85
CA LEU A 262 1.77 21.05 -7.28
C LEU A 262 0.52 20.83 -8.14
N GLU A 263 0.67 20.87 -9.46
CA GLU A 263 -0.45 20.85 -10.41
C GLU A 263 -0.70 19.46 -11.01
N ASN A 264 0.35 18.63 -11.15
CA ASN A 264 0.24 17.34 -11.81
C ASN A 264 0.21 16.19 -10.79
N ASN A 265 -0.98 15.63 -10.58
CA ASN A 265 -1.16 14.41 -9.78
C ASN A 265 -0.34 13.21 -10.31
N PHE A 266 0.10 13.24 -11.57
CA PHE A 266 0.92 12.20 -12.19
C PHE A 266 2.37 12.66 -12.41
N ALA A 267 2.89 13.55 -11.56
CA ALA A 267 4.29 13.99 -11.66
C ALA A 267 5.30 12.82 -11.56
N VAL A 268 4.92 11.69 -10.94
CA VAL A 268 5.72 10.46 -10.97
C VAL A 268 5.90 9.92 -12.40
N SER A 269 4.87 10.02 -13.24
CA SER A 269 4.96 9.66 -14.66
C SER A 269 5.86 10.61 -15.45
N TYR A 270 5.87 11.90 -15.08
CA TYR A 270 6.73 12.91 -15.71
C TYR A 270 8.21 12.65 -15.44
N ALA A 271 8.57 12.28 -14.20
CA ALA A 271 9.94 11.97 -13.82
C ALA A 271 10.46 10.62 -14.36
N ALA A 272 9.57 9.73 -14.79
CA ALA A 272 9.93 8.38 -15.18
C ALA A 272 10.42 8.27 -16.62
N ARG A 273 11.24 7.26 -16.90
CA ARG A 273 11.74 7.00 -18.27
C ARG A 273 10.63 6.57 -19.23
N SER A 274 9.62 5.86 -18.73
CA SER A 274 8.46 5.40 -19.49
C SER A 274 7.17 5.64 -18.70
N GLU A 275 6.30 6.51 -19.23
CA GLU A 275 4.97 6.79 -18.68
C GLU A 275 4.05 5.56 -18.73
N ILE A 276 4.21 4.71 -19.74
CA ILE A 276 3.42 3.47 -19.88
C ILE A 276 3.69 2.53 -18.71
N LEU A 277 4.97 2.36 -18.32
CA LEU A 277 5.33 1.52 -17.17
C LEU A 277 4.76 2.07 -15.86
N ILE A 278 4.75 3.40 -15.68
CA ILE A 278 4.13 4.01 -14.49
C ILE A 278 2.63 3.77 -14.47
N THR A 279 1.94 3.96 -15.60
CA THR A 279 0.50 3.70 -15.71
C THR A 279 0.16 2.24 -15.38
N LEU A 280 0.92 1.28 -15.92
CA LEU A 280 0.77 -0.14 -15.58
C LEU A 280 1.09 -0.42 -14.11
N GLY A 281 2.09 0.26 -13.55
CA GLY A 281 2.41 0.21 -12.13
C GLY A 281 1.27 0.73 -11.24
N ILE A 282 0.60 1.82 -11.63
CA ILE A 282 -0.59 2.35 -10.94
C ILE A 282 -1.71 1.32 -11.00
N PHE A 283 -1.98 0.72 -12.16
CA PHE A 283 -2.99 -0.33 -12.28
C PHE A 283 -2.68 -1.53 -11.38
N GLY A 284 -1.43 -2.00 -11.39
CA GLY A 284 -1.00 -3.11 -10.54
C GLY A 284 -1.12 -2.79 -9.04
N ALA A 285 -0.63 -1.63 -8.61
CA ALA A 285 -0.69 -1.15 -7.23
C ALA A 285 -2.12 -1.04 -6.71
N THR A 286 -2.99 -0.36 -7.47
CA THR A 286 -4.38 -0.09 -7.06
C THR A 286 -5.24 -1.34 -7.05
N LEU A 287 -5.18 -2.17 -8.10
CA LEU A 287 -5.95 -3.41 -8.14
C LEU A 287 -5.46 -4.43 -7.10
N SER A 288 -4.14 -4.56 -6.92
CA SER A 288 -3.60 -5.46 -5.88
C SER A 288 -3.97 -5.02 -4.47
N SER A 289 -3.94 -3.71 -4.20
CA SER A 289 -4.36 -3.15 -2.92
C SER A 289 -5.85 -3.36 -2.65
N ALA A 290 -6.69 -3.11 -3.66
CA ALA A 290 -8.15 -3.31 -3.55
C ALA A 290 -8.51 -4.78 -3.29
N VAL A 291 -7.82 -5.71 -3.94
CA VAL A 291 -8.03 -7.15 -3.76
C VAL A 291 -7.42 -7.66 -2.44
N GLY A 292 -6.41 -6.98 -1.90
CA GLY A 292 -5.80 -7.30 -0.61
C GLY A 292 -6.62 -6.85 0.60
N CYS A 293 -7.59 -5.95 0.39
CA CYS A 293 -8.49 -5.44 1.42
C CYS A 293 -9.67 -6.36 1.68
#